data_AF-A0A1M6GKC1-F1
#
_entry.id   AF-A0A1M6GKC1-F1
#
_cell.length_a   1.000
_cell.length_b   1.000
_cell.length_c   1.000
_cell.angle_alpha   90.00
_cell.angle_beta   90.00
_cell.angle_gamma   90.00
#
_symmetry.space_group_name_H-M   'P 1'
#
loop_
_entity.id
_entity.type
_entity.pdbx_description
1 polymer ?
#
loop_
_entity_poly.entity_id
_entity_poly.type
_entity_poly.pdbx_seq_one_letter_code
_entity_poly.pdbx_strand_id
1 'polypeptide(L)' 'MKRWQFRAGCRLAGWSEIDAARALGITVDDLREIESGDLDTELTGPVIDRARDQFLAWRLASALRLS' A
#
# COMPACT_ATOMS: atom_id res chain seq x y z
N MET A 1 -5.97 9.00 -1.29
CA MET A 1 -6.13 7.82 -0.38
C MET A 1 -5.61 8.21 0.99
N LYS A 2 -6.27 7.88 2.09
CA LYS A 2 -5.73 8.26 3.42
C LYS A 2 -4.52 7.41 3.83
N ARG A 3 -3.55 7.99 4.55
CA ARG A 3 -2.35 7.27 5.06
C ARG A 3 -2.71 6.02 5.85
N TRP A 4 -3.71 6.10 6.72
CA TRP A 4 -4.15 4.94 7.50
C TRP A 4 -4.67 3.79 6.62
N GLN A 5 -5.31 4.09 5.48
CA GLN A 5 -5.81 3.07 4.55
C GLN A 5 -4.66 2.32 3.89
N PHE A 6 -3.62 3.06 3.49
CA PHE A 6 -2.41 2.48 2.93
C PHE A 6 -1.71 1.54 3.93
N ARG A 7 -1.46 2.02 5.15
CA ARG A 7 -0.84 1.20 6.22
C ARG A 7 -1.69 -0.06 6.53
N ALA A 8 -3.01 0.09 6.60
CA ALA A 8 -3.92 -1.04 6.80
C ALA A 8 -3.85 -2.03 5.64
N GLY A 9 -3.79 -1.54 4.40
CA GLY A 9 -3.61 -2.37 3.19
C GLY A 9 -2.33 -3.19 3.23
N CYS A 10 -1.19 -2.57 3.51
CA CYS A 10 0.11 -3.26 3.63
C CYS A 10 0.05 -4.38 4.68
N ARG A 11 -0.55 -4.10 5.85
CA ARG A 11 -0.69 -5.07 6.93
C ARG A 11 -1.61 -6.23 6.57
N LEU A 12 -2.75 -5.96 5.93
CA LEU A 12 -3.69 -6.99 5.49
C LEU A 12 -3.09 -7.86 4.37
N ALA A 13 -2.27 -7.28 3.51
CA ALA A 13 -1.51 -8.01 2.49
C ALA A 13 -0.34 -8.82 3.08
N GLY A 14 0.02 -8.59 4.33
CA GLY A 14 1.16 -9.25 5.00
C GLY A 14 2.52 -8.84 4.43
N TRP A 15 2.61 -7.66 3.82
CA TRP A 15 3.84 -7.19 3.20
C TRP A 15 4.86 -6.72 4.22
N SER A 16 6.12 -7.12 4.02
CA SER A 16 7.24 -6.44 4.67
C SER A 16 7.48 -5.07 4.04
N GLU A 17 8.23 -4.19 4.70
CA GLU A 17 8.65 -2.89 4.12
C GLU A 17 9.34 -3.08 2.75
N ILE A 18 10.12 -4.15 2.62
CA ILE A 18 10.84 -4.48 1.38
C ILE A 18 9.86 -4.89 0.27
N ASP A 19 8.88 -5.74 0.60
CA ASP A 19 7.89 -6.19 -0.38
C ASP A 19 7.00 -5.04 -0.83
N ALA A 20 6.57 -4.17 0.10
CA ALA A 20 5.79 -2.99 -0.21
C ALA A 20 6.58 -2.03 -1.10
N ALA A 21 7.82 -1.70 -0.76
CA ALA A 21 8.66 -0.83 -1.57
C ALA A 21 8.88 -1.41 -2.98
N ARG A 22 9.12 -2.72 -3.08
CA ARG A 22 9.27 -3.43 -4.36
C ARG A 22 7.99 -3.41 -5.20
N ALA A 23 6.83 -3.66 -4.60
CA ALA A 23 5.54 -3.67 -5.29
C ALA A 23 5.16 -2.28 -5.84
N LEU A 24 5.64 -1.22 -5.18
CA LEU A 24 5.40 0.17 -5.55
C LEU A 24 6.47 0.77 -6.48
N GLY A 25 7.62 0.09 -6.60
CA GLY A 25 8.76 0.54 -7.41
C GLY A 25 9.48 1.74 -6.80
N ILE A 26 9.65 1.75 -5.47
CA ILE A 26 10.30 2.82 -4.70
C ILE A 26 11.33 2.24 -3.72
N THR A 27 12.08 3.10 -3.03
CA THR A 27 12.98 2.66 -1.95
C THR A 27 12.23 2.47 -0.63
N VAL A 28 12.84 1.76 0.32
CA VAL A 28 12.28 1.60 1.68
C VAL A 28 12.22 2.95 2.42
N ASP A 29 13.16 3.86 2.16
CA ASP A 29 13.14 5.18 2.79
C ASP A 29 11.98 6.03 2.25
N ASP A 30 11.73 6.01 0.92
CA ASP A 30 10.55 6.64 0.33
C ASP A 30 9.25 6.09 0.94
N LEU A 31 9.18 4.76 1.14
CA LEU A 31 8.03 4.12 1.79
C LEU A 31 7.85 4.65 3.22
N ARG A 32 8.92 4.78 4.00
CA ARG A 32 8.87 5.29 5.37
C ARG A 32 8.43 6.75 5.43
N GLU A 33 8.84 7.58 4.46
CA GLU A 33 8.34 8.96 4.33
C GLU A 33 6.84 9.01 3.97
N ILE A 34 6.39 8.10 3.10
CA ILE A 34 4.97 7.92 2.78
C ILE A 34 4.18 7.38 3.98
N GLU A 35 4.83 6.67 4.88
CA GLU A 35 4.19 6.18 6.09
C GLU A 35 4.22 7.21 7.22
N SER A 36 5.27 8.01 7.42
CA SER A 36 5.52 8.80 8.64
C SER A 36 4.54 9.94 8.97
N GLY A 37 3.66 10.33 8.06
CA GLY A 37 2.68 11.39 8.27
C GLY A 37 1.48 11.01 9.14
N ASP A 38 0.65 12.01 9.47
CA ASP A 38 -0.58 11.82 10.25
C ASP A 38 -1.53 10.83 9.55
N LEU A 39 -2.20 9.99 10.34
CA LEU A 39 -3.16 8.99 9.86
C LEU A 39 -4.25 9.61 8.98
N ASP A 40 -4.71 10.82 9.33
CA ASP A 40 -5.76 11.53 8.59
C ASP A 40 -5.28 12.28 7.35
N THR A 41 -3.96 12.39 7.16
CA THR A 41 -3.40 13.05 5.98
C THR A 41 -3.68 12.22 4.72
N GLU A 42 -4.06 12.91 3.66
CA GLU A 42 -4.25 12.30 2.35
C GLU A 42 -2.90 12.10 1.63
N LEU A 43 -2.70 10.88 1.13
CA LEU A 43 -1.64 10.50 0.21
C LEU A 43 -2.09 10.77 -1.23
N THR A 44 -1.24 11.47 -1.98
CA THR A 44 -1.46 11.81 -3.39
C THR A 44 -0.22 11.47 -4.22
N GLY A 45 -0.43 11.24 -5.51
CA GLY A 45 0.65 11.04 -6.49
C GLY A 45 0.82 9.60 -6.98
N PRO A 46 1.70 9.39 -7.98
CA PRO A 46 1.75 8.16 -8.77
C PRO A 46 2.07 6.88 -7.98
N VAL A 47 2.86 6.99 -6.90
CA VAL A 47 3.21 5.86 -6.03
C VAL A 47 1.98 5.32 -5.30
N ILE A 48 1.08 6.22 -4.90
CA ILE A 48 -0.15 5.91 -4.16
C ILE A 48 -1.20 5.31 -5.08
N ASP A 49 -1.25 5.79 -6.33
CA ASP A 49 -2.10 5.19 -7.35
C ASP A 49 -1.71 3.73 -7.59
N ARG A 50 -0.41 3.43 -7.72
CA ARG A 50 0.09 2.05 -7.81
C ARG A 50 -0.28 1.23 -6.58
N ALA A 51 -0.16 1.79 -5.38
CA ALA A 51 -0.53 1.10 -4.15
C ALA A 51 -2.00 0.69 -4.14
N ARG A 52 -2.88 1.61 -4.51
CA ARG A 52 -4.32 1.35 -4.61
C ARG A 52 -4.60 0.25 -5.61
N ASP A 53 -3.98 0.29 -6.79
CA ASP A 53 -4.17 -0.71 -7.84
C ASP A 53 -3.71 -2.10 -7.36
N GLN A 54 -2.57 -2.18 -6.67
CA GLN A 54 -2.10 -3.44 -6.09
C GLN A 54 -3.04 -3.98 -5.01
N PHE A 55 -3.56 -3.13 -4.12
CA PHE A 55 -4.51 -3.58 -3.10
C PHE A 55 -5.84 -4.04 -3.71
N LEU A 56 -6.31 -3.38 -4.77
CA LEU A 56 -7.51 -3.82 -5.49
C LEU A 56 -7.27 -5.16 -6.19
N ALA A 57 -6.13 -5.33 -6.85
CA ALA A 57 -5.74 -6.60 -7.49
C ALA A 57 -5.63 -7.74 -6.47
N TRP A 58 -5.00 -7.47 -5.31
CA TRP A 58 -4.92 -8.44 -4.21
C TRP A 58 -6.30 -8.80 -3.66
N ARG A 59 -7.18 -7.81 -3.46
CA ARG A 59 -8.54 -8.04 -2.97
C ARG A 59 -9.32 -8.93 -3.94
N LEU A 60 -9.22 -8.68 -5.24
CA LEU A 60 -9.84 -9.50 -6.28
C LEU A 60 -9.28 -10.93 -6.28
N ALA A 61 -7.96 -11.08 -6.26
CA ALA A 61 -7.29 -12.39 -6.22
C ALA A 61 -7.64 -13.19 -4.95
N SER A 62 -7.77 -12.52 -3.81
CA SER A 62 -8.14 -13.15 -2.54
C SER A 62 -9.60 -13.57 -2.50
N ALA A 63 -10.50 -12.79 -3.11
CA ALA A 63 -11.91 -13.16 -3.28
C ALA A 63 -12.07 -14.41 -4.17
N LEU A 64 -11.32 -14.50 -5.26
CA LEU A 64 -11.34 -15.63 -6.20
C LEU A 64 -10.76 -16.94 -5.64
N ARG A 65 -9.87 -16.86 -4.64
CA ARG A 65 -9.33 -18.05 -3.96
C ARG A 65 -10.27 -18.66 -2.92
N LEU A 66 -11.28 -17.90 -2.49
CA LEU A 66 -12.25 -18.30 -1.48
C LEU A 66 -13.61 -18.73 -2.09
N SER A 67 -13.76 -18.60 -3.41
CA SER A 67 -14.91 -19.05 -4.21
C SER A 67 -14.61 -20.38 -4.90
#